data_AF-A0A6I1JWY2-F1
#
_entry.id   AF-A0A6I1JWY2-F1
#
_cell.length_a   1.000
_cell.length_b   1.000
_cell.length_c   1.000
_cell.angle_alpha   90.00
_cell.angle_beta   90.00
_cell.angle_gamma   90.00
#
_symmetry.space_group_name_H-M   'P 1'
#
loop_
_entity.id
_entity.type
_entity.pdbx_description
1 polymer ?
#
loop_
_entity_poly.entity_id
_entity_poly.type
_entity_poly.pdbx_seq_one_letter_code
_entity_poly.pdbx_strand_id
1 'polypeptide(L)'
;MNHPTREDLVAHLYSELPPERQTELTAHLGQCAECQKLVTEWRGTMAELDTWKLPAPQPKRERAPGNVAFAPFLKWAVAACLAIGFGFLGGRLSVPAPDAAALRAALAPELQKISAAVDAKLAEDRQAVTDILKTMQSQRTEDYASLRRAVETLAVNTEDSLETAQRQIVQLASFTEPTKP
;
A
#
# COMPACT_ATOMS: atom_id res chain seq x y z
N MET A 1 -5.35 17.79 -17.27
CA MET A 1 -3.98 18.18 -16.83
C MET A 1 -3.34 16.94 -16.24
N ASN A 2 -2.03 16.74 -16.40
CA ASN A 2 -1.36 15.58 -15.81
C ASN A 2 -1.24 15.79 -14.30
N HIS A 3 -1.85 14.89 -13.53
CA HIS A 3 -1.76 14.90 -12.08
C HIS A 3 -0.46 14.19 -11.66
N PRO A 4 0.28 14.72 -10.66
CA PRO A 4 1.41 14.03 -10.07
C PRO A 4 0.97 12.69 -9.48
N THR A 5 1.88 11.71 -9.47
CA THR A 5 1.56 10.40 -8.91
C THR A 5 1.36 10.50 -7.40
N ARG A 6 0.66 9.51 -6.84
CA ARG A 6 0.46 9.41 -5.39
C ARG A 6 1.78 9.36 -4.63
N GLU A 7 2.76 8.65 -5.17
CA GLU A 7 4.11 8.50 -4.62
C GLU A 7 4.83 9.85 -4.55
N ASP A 8 4.75 10.65 -5.62
CA ASP A 8 5.36 11.98 -5.66
C ASP A 8 4.73 12.92 -4.62
N LEU A 9 3.41 12.85 -4.42
CA LEU A 9 2.71 13.63 -3.39
C LEU A 9 3.14 13.22 -1.98
N VAL A 10 3.25 11.92 -1.70
CA VAL A 10 3.71 11.42 -0.38
C VAL A 10 5.16 11.84 -0.12
N ALA A 11 6.05 11.65 -1.09
CA ALA A 11 7.45 12.05 -0.94
C ALA A 11 7.58 13.58 -0.81
N HIS A 12 6.63 14.37 -1.33
CA HIS A 12 6.58 15.82 -1.09
C HIS A 12 6.20 16.15 0.36
N LEU A 13 5.21 15.46 0.93
CA LEU A 13 4.83 15.65 2.35
C LEU A 13 6.00 15.40 3.31
N TYR A 14 6.83 14.39 3.03
CA TYR A 14 7.99 14.05 3.84
C TYR A 14 9.28 14.78 3.43
N SER A 15 9.21 15.72 2.47
CA SER A 15 10.37 16.45 1.96
C SER A 15 11.49 15.56 1.36
N GLU A 16 11.13 14.40 0.82
CA GLU A 16 12.05 13.42 0.23
C GLU A 16 12.31 13.67 -1.27
N LEU A 17 11.64 14.65 -1.89
CA LEU A 17 11.91 15.05 -3.27
C LEU A 17 13.18 15.92 -3.39
N PRO A 18 13.89 15.84 -4.53
CA PRO A 18 14.88 16.84 -4.91
C PRO A 18 14.29 18.26 -4.91
N PRO A 19 15.09 19.30 -4.62
CA PRO A 19 14.60 20.67 -4.43
C PRO A 19 13.86 21.22 -5.66
N GLU A 20 14.33 20.92 -6.87
CA GLU A 20 13.69 21.33 -8.13
C GLU A 20 12.25 20.79 -8.22
N ARG A 21 12.10 19.49 -8.01
CA ARG A 21 10.81 18.79 -8.08
C ARG A 21 9.87 19.19 -6.94
N GLN A 22 10.40 19.59 -5.78
CA GLN A 22 9.62 20.16 -4.68
C GLN A 22 8.93 21.48 -5.10
N THR A 23 9.64 22.36 -5.81
CA THR A 23 9.08 23.63 -6.27
C THR A 23 8.01 23.45 -7.34
N GLU A 24 8.21 22.52 -8.26
CA GLU A 24 7.24 22.16 -9.30
C GLU A 24 5.94 21.61 -8.70
N LEU A 25 6.03 20.66 -7.75
CA LEU A 25 4.86 20.13 -7.07
C LEU A 25 4.14 21.20 -6.24
N THR A 26 4.88 22.09 -5.59
CA THR A 26 4.29 23.19 -4.82
C THR A 26 3.51 24.15 -5.73
N ALA A 27 4.07 24.48 -6.90
CA ALA A 27 3.38 25.27 -7.91
C ALA A 27 2.11 24.57 -8.43
N HIS A 28 2.18 23.25 -8.66
CA HIS A 28 1.03 22.45 -9.06
C HIS A 28 -0.08 22.43 -7.99
N LEU A 29 0.28 22.25 -6.72
CA LEU A 29 -0.67 22.27 -5.60
C LEU A 29 -1.37 23.62 -5.43
N GLY A 30 -0.74 24.72 -5.85
CA GLY A 30 -1.37 26.04 -5.89
C GLY A 30 -2.40 26.20 -7.02
N GLN A 31 -2.39 25.34 -8.03
CA GLN A 31 -3.23 25.43 -9.23
C GLN A 31 -4.27 24.30 -9.34
N CYS A 32 -4.05 23.17 -8.67
CA CYS A 32 -4.94 22.00 -8.71
C CYS A 32 -5.64 21.76 -7.37
N ALA A 33 -6.94 22.07 -7.32
CA ALA A 33 -7.76 21.90 -6.12
C ALA A 33 -7.92 20.43 -5.68
N GLU A 34 -7.87 19.48 -6.62
CA GLU A 34 -7.98 18.05 -6.32
C GLU A 34 -6.73 17.53 -5.58
N CYS A 35 -5.55 17.79 -6.12
CA CYS A 35 -4.30 17.41 -5.47
C CYS A 35 -4.11 18.14 -4.13
N GLN A 36 -4.56 19.40 -4.04
CA GLN A 36 -4.56 20.15 -2.79
C GLN A 36 -5.42 19.46 -1.71
N LYS A 37 -6.65 19.05 -2.04
CA LYS A 37 -7.54 18.34 -1.11
C LYS A 37 -6.88 17.09 -0.55
N LEU A 38 -6.29 16.26 -1.42
CA LEU A 38 -5.62 15.02 -1.04
C LEU A 38 -4.48 15.27 -0.04
N VAL A 39 -3.63 16.26 -0.31
CA VAL A 39 -2.53 16.64 0.58
C VAL A 39 -3.04 17.19 1.91
N THR A 40 -4.09 18.02 1.90
CA THR A 40 -4.67 18.56 3.14
C THR A 40 -5.31 17.48 4.00
N GLU A 41 -5.95 16.48 3.40
CA GLU A 41 -6.54 15.35 4.11
C GLU A 41 -5.46 14.54 4.84
N TRP A 42 -4.35 14.21 4.15
CA TRP A 42 -3.24 13.48 4.76
C TRP A 42 -2.50 14.27 5.83
N ARG A 43 -2.35 15.60 5.67
CA ARG A 43 -1.81 16.45 6.74
C ARG A 43 -2.73 16.47 7.96
N GLY A 44 -4.04 16.44 7.75
CA GLY A 44 -5.04 16.37 8.82
C GLY A 44 -4.93 15.08 9.63
N THR A 45 -4.87 13.92 8.96
CA THR A 45 -4.71 12.63 9.66
C THR A 45 -3.38 12.52 10.39
N MET A 46 -2.29 13.06 9.84
CA MET A 46 -1.01 13.11 10.55
C MET A 46 -1.06 14.00 11.80
N ALA A 47 -1.68 15.17 11.71
CA ALA A 47 -1.85 16.05 12.87
C ALA A 47 -2.69 15.42 13.99
N GLU A 48 -3.72 14.64 13.63
CA GLU A 48 -4.53 13.88 14.58
C GLU A 48 -3.70 12.80 15.29
N LEU A 49 -2.88 12.07 14.53
CA LEU A 49 -1.97 11.06 15.08
C LEU A 49 -0.88 11.68 15.97
N ASP A 50 -0.32 12.84 15.60
CA ASP A 50 0.66 13.56 16.43
C ASP A 50 0.05 14.07 17.75
N THR A 51 -1.26 14.33 17.76
CA THR A 51 -1.99 14.73 18.96
C THR A 51 -2.20 13.55 19.92
N TRP A 52 -2.11 12.32 19.42
CA TRP A 52 -2.22 11.13 20.25
C TRP A 52 -1.03 11.03 21.22
N LYS A 53 -1.24 11.50 22.45
CA LYS A 53 -0.31 11.28 23.55
C LYS A 53 -0.66 9.99 24.27
N LEU A 54 0.33 9.12 24.46
CA LEU A 54 0.22 8.04 25.41
C LEU A 54 -0.15 8.62 26.78
N PRO A 55 -1.06 7.99 27.55
CA PRO A 55 -1.34 8.42 28.90
C PRO A 55 -0.01 8.48 29.66
N ALA A 56 0.33 9.66 30.16
CA ALA A 56 1.57 9.84 30.91
C ALA A 56 1.63 8.79 32.01
N PRO A 57 2.77 8.12 32.23
CA PRO A 57 2.94 7.25 33.37
C PRO A 57 2.56 8.07 34.60
N GLN A 58 1.54 7.62 35.33
CA GLN A 58 1.02 8.40 36.44
C GLN A 58 2.18 8.74 37.37
N PRO A 59 2.34 10.01 37.79
CA PRO A 59 3.39 10.37 38.71
C PRO A 59 3.24 9.47 39.92
N LYS A 60 4.27 8.68 40.18
CA LYS A 60 4.34 7.82 41.37
C LYS A 60 4.07 8.75 42.53
N ARG A 61 2.86 8.66 43.13
CA ARG A 61 2.42 9.55 44.23
C ARG A 61 3.55 9.60 45.24
N GLU A 62 4.31 10.69 45.23
CA GLU A 62 5.22 11.00 46.30
C GLU A 62 4.32 11.19 47.50
N ARG A 63 4.34 10.18 48.39
CA ARG A 63 3.55 10.20 49.61
C ARG A 63 3.96 11.45 50.37
N ALA A 64 3.06 12.43 50.44
CA ALA A 64 3.13 13.42 51.48
C ALA A 64 3.27 12.67 52.83
N PRO A 65 4.12 13.13 53.77
CA PRO A 65 4.18 12.57 55.12
C PRO A 65 2.91 12.98 55.87
N GLY A 66 1.78 12.39 55.48
CA GLY A 66 0.49 12.51 56.13
C GLY A 66 0.35 11.38 57.14
N ASN A 67 0.31 11.75 58.42
CA ASN A 67 0.01 10.95 59.60
C ASN A 67 -0.70 9.62 59.31
N VAL A 68 0.02 8.52 59.57
CA VAL A 68 -0.52 7.16 59.55
C VAL A 68 -1.28 6.92 60.86
N ALA A 69 -2.47 7.50 60.97
CA ALA A 69 -3.41 7.17 62.04
C ALA A 69 -4.37 6.07 61.54
N PHE A 70 -4.16 4.86 62.08
CA PHE A 70 -5.16 3.80 62.27
C PHE A 70 -5.53 2.85 61.10
N ALA A 71 -4.97 1.64 61.13
CA ALA A 71 -5.75 0.39 60.95
C ALA A 71 -4.93 -0.85 61.43
N PRO A 72 -5.38 -1.61 62.44
CA PRO A 72 -4.64 -2.77 62.99
C PRO A 72 -4.48 -3.94 62.01
N PHE A 73 -5.22 -3.97 60.90
CA PHE A 73 -5.11 -5.00 59.86
C PHE A 73 -3.90 -4.82 58.92
N LEU A 74 -3.27 -3.63 58.90
CA LEU A 74 -2.10 -3.38 58.04
C LEU A 74 -0.87 -4.17 58.50
N LYS A 75 -0.75 -4.45 59.81
CA LYS A 75 0.36 -5.24 60.37
C LYS A 75 0.38 -6.68 59.85
N TRP A 76 -0.79 -7.29 59.71
CA TRP A 76 -0.93 -8.65 59.18
C TRP A 76 -0.74 -8.71 57.66
N ALA A 77 -1.17 -7.68 56.93
CA ALA A 77 -0.92 -7.55 55.49
C ALA A 77 0.58 -7.47 55.16
N VAL A 78 1.36 -6.72 55.96
CA VAL A 78 2.83 -6.62 55.78
C VAL A 78 3.51 -7.98 56.00
N ALA A 79 3.09 -8.74 57.02
CA ALA A 79 3.63 -10.07 57.27
C ALA A 79 3.33 -11.05 56.11
N ALA A 80 2.10 -11.04 55.59
CA ALA A 80 1.72 -11.86 54.45
C ALA A 80 2.48 -11.46 53.17
N CYS A 81 2.64 -10.17 52.90
CA CYS A 81 3.40 -9.68 51.75
C CYS A 81 4.89 -9.99 51.87
N LEU A 82 5.47 -9.97 53.08
CA LEU A 82 6.87 -10.38 53.29
C LEU A 82 7.05 -11.88 53.07
N ALA A 83 6.13 -12.73 53.55
CA ALA A 83 6.18 -14.17 53.33
C ALA A 83 6.04 -14.54 51.85
N ILE A 84 5.08 -13.94 51.15
CA ILE A 84 4.87 -14.15 49.70
C ILE A 84 6.04 -13.56 48.90
N GLY A 85 6.52 -12.37 49.29
CA GLY A 85 7.65 -11.70 48.64
C GLY A 85 8.96 -12.49 48.77
N PHE A 86 9.26 -13.05 49.94
CA PHE A 86 10.43 -13.91 50.12
C PHE A 86 10.32 -15.22 49.34
N GLY A 87 9.14 -15.83 49.30
CA GLY A 87 8.89 -17.03 48.49
C GLY A 87 9.02 -16.76 46.98
N PHE A 88 8.50 -15.63 46.51
CA PHE A 88 8.59 -15.23 45.10
C PHE A 88 10.01 -14.83 44.70
N LEU A 89 10.73 -14.11 45.56
CA LEU A 89 12.11 -13.68 45.29
C LEU A 89 13.10 -14.86 45.36
N GLY A 90 12.92 -15.77 46.31
CA GLY A 90 13.68 -17.02 46.37
C GLY A 90 13.39 -17.93 45.17
N GLY A 91 12.11 -18.04 44.77
CA GLY A 91 11.71 -18.82 43.61
C GLY A 91 12.31 -18.30 42.30
N ARG A 92 12.42 -16.98 42.12
CA ARG A 92 12.93 -16.40 40.87
C ARG A 92 14.45 -16.45 40.71
N LEU A 93 15.20 -16.47 41.81
CA LEU A 93 16.67 -16.55 41.78
C LEU A 93 17.19 -17.99 41.62
N SER A 94 16.34 -19.00 41.85
CA SER A 94 16.69 -20.43 41.70
C SER A 94 16.29 -21.06 40.36
N VAL A 95 15.69 -20.31 39.41
CA VAL A 95 15.40 -20.87 38.09
C VAL A 95 16.68 -20.81 37.24
N PRO A 96 17.27 -21.97 36.86
CA PRO A 96 18.42 -21.97 35.94
C PRO A 96 17.97 -21.38 34.60
N ALA A 97 18.84 -20.54 33.99
CA ALA A 97 18.56 -19.97 32.68
C ALA A 97 18.26 -21.11 31.69
N PRO A 98 17.15 -21.04 30.92
CA PRO A 98 16.81 -22.09 29.97
C PRO A 98 17.93 -22.23 28.95
N ASP A 99 18.39 -23.46 28.74
CA ASP A 99 19.46 -23.75 27.79
C ASP A 99 18.96 -23.45 26.36
N ALA A 100 19.40 -22.30 25.85
CA ALA A 100 19.03 -21.81 24.53
C ALA A 100 19.56 -22.73 23.40
N ALA A 101 20.55 -23.58 23.66
CA ALA A 101 21.01 -24.57 22.69
C ALA A 101 20.02 -25.75 22.60
N ALA A 102 19.55 -26.26 23.75
CA ALA A 102 18.54 -27.32 23.81
C ALA A 102 17.20 -26.88 23.17
N LEU A 103 16.77 -25.65 23.43
CA LEU A 103 15.58 -25.07 22.79
C LEU A 103 15.73 -24.97 21.26
N ARG A 104 16.87 -24.47 20.76
CA ARG A 104 17.09 -24.42 19.31
C ARG A 104 17.15 -25.81 18.67
N ALA A 105 17.77 -26.78 19.33
CA ALA A 105 17.82 -28.15 18.86
C ALA A 105 16.41 -28.79 18.78
N ALA A 106 15.54 -28.48 19.74
CA ALA A 106 14.15 -28.93 19.73
C ALA A 106 13.28 -28.25 18.67
N LEU A 107 13.53 -26.97 18.34
CA LEU A 107 12.75 -26.21 17.36
C LEU A 107 13.27 -26.32 15.91
N ALA A 108 14.54 -26.68 15.70
CA ALA A 108 15.13 -26.85 14.38
C ALA A 108 14.32 -27.73 13.41
N PRO A 109 13.80 -28.92 13.80
CA PRO A 109 13.03 -29.76 12.88
C PRO A 109 11.68 -29.13 12.47
N GLU A 110 11.00 -28.41 13.36
CA GLU A 110 9.75 -27.72 13.02
C GLU A 110 9.99 -26.55 12.07
N LEU A 111 11.07 -25.78 12.29
CA LEU A 111 11.45 -24.70 11.38
C LEU A 111 11.79 -25.23 9.98
N GLN A 112 12.51 -26.35 9.88
CA GLN A 112 12.81 -26.99 8.59
C GLN A 112 11.55 -27.48 7.87
N LYS A 113 10.57 -28.01 8.62
CA LYS A 113 9.29 -28.44 8.06
C LYS A 113 8.49 -27.25 7.53
N ILE A 114 8.45 -26.15 8.29
CA ILE A 114 7.77 -24.91 7.86
C ILE A 114 8.45 -24.33 6.63
N SER A 115 9.79 -24.25 6.60
CA SER A 115 10.50 -23.71 5.44
C SER A 115 10.27 -24.56 4.19
N ALA A 116 10.33 -25.90 4.31
CA ALA A 116 10.06 -26.80 3.19
C ALA A 116 8.61 -26.67 2.68
N ALA A 117 7.63 -26.47 3.57
CA ALA A 117 6.24 -26.25 3.18
C ALA A 117 6.04 -24.90 2.47
N VAL A 118 6.72 -23.84 2.94
CA VAL A 118 6.71 -22.52 2.31
C VAL A 118 7.37 -22.57 0.93
N ASP A 119 8.52 -23.22 0.80
CA ASP A 119 9.23 -23.34 -0.48
C ASP A 119 8.40 -24.10 -1.52
N ALA A 120 7.71 -25.17 -1.10
CA ALA A 120 6.79 -25.90 -1.97
C ALA A 120 5.64 -25.02 -2.48
N LYS A 121 5.06 -24.18 -1.61
CA LYS A 121 3.99 -23.24 -1.98
C LYS A 121 4.48 -22.12 -2.88
N LEU A 122 5.65 -21.56 -2.61
CA LEU A 122 6.27 -20.53 -3.45
C LEU A 122 6.59 -21.08 -4.86
N ALA A 123 7.00 -22.35 -4.96
CA ALA A 123 7.24 -22.99 -6.25
C ALA A 123 5.95 -23.13 -7.07
N GLU A 124 4.85 -23.55 -6.42
CA GLU A 124 3.52 -23.65 -7.02
C GLU A 124 3.01 -22.27 -7.49
N ASP A 125 3.06 -21.26 -6.61
CA ASP A 125 2.62 -19.90 -6.91
C ASP A 125 3.43 -19.29 -8.06
N ARG A 126 4.76 -19.51 -8.07
CA ARG A 126 5.63 -19.02 -9.13
C ARG A 126 5.26 -19.63 -10.48
N GLN A 127 4.92 -20.92 -10.52
CA GLN A 127 4.46 -21.56 -11.76
C GLN A 127 3.13 -20.95 -12.23
N ALA A 128 2.15 -20.82 -11.33
CA ALA A 128 0.85 -20.21 -11.64
C ALA A 128 1.00 -18.79 -12.21
N VAL A 129 1.85 -17.96 -11.61
CA VAL A 129 2.12 -16.59 -12.10
C VAL A 129 2.77 -16.63 -13.49
N THR A 130 3.74 -17.51 -13.72
CA THR A 130 4.38 -17.59 -15.04
C THR A 130 3.42 -18.04 -16.13
N ASP A 131 2.46 -18.90 -15.81
CA ASP A 131 1.48 -19.38 -16.78
C ASP A 131 0.46 -18.30 -17.10
N ILE A 132 -0.02 -17.55 -16.11
CA ILE A 132 -0.87 -16.37 -16.32
C ILE A 132 -0.17 -15.34 -17.21
N LEU A 133 1.11 -15.05 -16.96
CA LEU A 133 1.88 -14.10 -17.77
C LEU A 133 2.00 -14.54 -19.23
N LYS A 134 2.23 -15.84 -19.49
CA LYS A 134 2.26 -16.38 -20.85
C LYS A 134 0.91 -16.20 -21.55
N THR A 135 -0.19 -16.47 -20.86
CA THR A 135 -1.55 -16.29 -21.40
C THR A 135 -1.83 -14.82 -21.74
N MET A 136 -1.47 -13.89 -20.86
CA MET A 136 -1.63 -12.45 -21.14
C MET A 136 -0.77 -11.99 -22.32
N GLN A 137 0.42 -12.58 -22.49
CA GLN A 137 1.29 -12.27 -23.61
C GLN A 137 0.70 -12.78 -24.93
N SER A 138 0.18 -14.02 -24.97
CA SER A 138 -0.43 -14.56 -26.19
C SER A 138 -1.68 -13.78 -26.59
N GLN A 139 -2.54 -13.43 -25.63
CA GLN A 139 -3.72 -12.59 -25.87
C GLN A 139 -3.33 -11.25 -26.49
N ARG A 140 -2.34 -10.55 -25.94
CA ARG A 140 -1.88 -9.28 -26.52
C ARG A 140 -1.38 -9.44 -27.95
N THR A 141 -0.64 -10.50 -28.26
CA THR A 141 -0.17 -10.71 -29.64
C THR A 141 -1.32 -10.97 -30.62
N GLU A 142 -2.36 -11.70 -30.19
CA GLU A 142 -3.57 -11.92 -30.99
C GLU A 142 -4.36 -10.63 -31.18
N ASP A 143 -4.50 -9.82 -30.13
CA ASP A 143 -5.16 -8.51 -30.18
C ASP A 143 -4.45 -7.54 -31.12
N TYR A 144 -3.11 -7.48 -31.08
CA TYR A 144 -2.35 -6.65 -32.03
C TYR A 144 -2.54 -7.13 -33.48
N ALA A 145 -2.57 -8.44 -33.70
CA ALA A 145 -2.81 -8.99 -35.02
C ALA A 145 -4.23 -8.70 -35.53
N SER A 146 -5.25 -8.73 -34.65
CA SER A 146 -6.63 -8.40 -35.01
C SER A 146 -6.80 -6.90 -35.29
N LEU A 147 -6.24 -6.04 -34.44
CA LEU A 147 -6.26 -4.59 -34.61
C LEU A 147 -5.60 -4.18 -35.94
N ARG A 148 -4.47 -4.80 -36.29
CA ARG A 148 -3.81 -4.57 -37.57
C ARG A 148 -4.71 -4.89 -38.75
N ARG A 149 -5.37 -6.06 -38.74
CA ARG A 149 -6.31 -6.44 -39.80
C ARG A 149 -7.49 -5.47 -39.88
N ALA A 150 -8.00 -4.99 -38.75
CA ALA A 150 -9.07 -4.00 -38.72
C ALA A 150 -8.63 -2.67 -39.34
N VAL A 151 -7.40 -2.21 -39.07
CA VAL A 151 -6.83 -1.01 -39.69
C VAL A 151 -6.65 -1.21 -41.20
N GLU A 152 -6.14 -2.35 -41.65
CA GLU A 152 -6.01 -2.68 -43.07
C GLU A 152 -7.38 -2.69 -43.77
N THR A 153 -8.41 -3.24 -43.12
CA THR A 153 -9.80 -3.25 -43.63
C THR A 153 -10.37 -1.83 -43.72
N LEU A 154 -10.15 -1.01 -42.69
CA LEU A 154 -10.60 0.39 -42.70
C LEU A 154 -9.92 1.20 -43.81
N ALA A 155 -8.62 0.96 -44.06
CA ALA A 155 -7.91 1.63 -45.15
C ALA A 155 -8.51 1.28 -46.51
N VAL A 156 -8.79 0.00 -46.78
CA VAL A 156 -9.42 -0.44 -48.05
C VAL A 156 -10.82 0.13 -48.20
N ASN A 157 -11.66 0.06 -47.15
CA ASN A 157 -13.02 0.62 -47.21
C ASN A 157 -13.02 2.14 -47.40
N THR A 158 -12.05 2.85 -46.82
CA THR A 158 -11.91 4.30 -46.99
C THR A 158 -11.54 4.62 -48.43
N GLU A 159 -10.60 3.90 -49.03
CA GLU A 159 -10.21 4.07 -50.44
C GLU A 159 -11.40 3.85 -51.39
N ASP A 160 -12.13 2.74 -51.23
CA ASP A 160 -13.32 2.44 -52.04
C ASP A 160 -14.40 3.54 -51.92
N SER A 161 -14.58 4.08 -50.71
CA SER A 161 -15.53 5.18 -50.48
C SER A 161 -15.11 6.48 -51.15
N LEU A 162 -13.80 6.78 -51.18
CA LEU A 162 -13.24 7.96 -51.82
C LEU A 162 -13.35 7.85 -53.35
N GLU A 163 -13.01 6.70 -53.93
CA GLU A 163 -13.21 6.46 -55.36
C GLU A 163 -14.68 6.61 -55.75
N THR A 164 -15.59 6.06 -54.93
CA THR A 164 -17.03 6.16 -55.18
C THR A 164 -17.51 7.61 -55.13
N ALA A 165 -17.08 8.38 -54.12
CA ALA A 165 -17.39 9.80 -54.01
C ALA A 165 -16.86 10.60 -55.21
N GLN A 166 -15.64 10.31 -55.66
CA GLN A 166 -15.06 10.97 -56.83
C GLN A 166 -15.86 10.67 -58.10
N ARG A 167 -16.28 9.42 -58.32
CA ARG A 167 -17.13 9.04 -59.46
C ARG A 167 -18.48 9.76 -59.43
N GLN A 168 -19.10 9.88 -58.26
CA GLN A 168 -20.36 10.63 -58.10
C GLN A 168 -20.20 12.12 -58.41
N ILE A 169 -19.11 12.75 -57.96
CA ILE A 169 -18.81 14.16 -58.27
C ILE A 169 -18.66 14.37 -59.78
N VAL A 170 -17.95 13.48 -60.47
CA VAL A 170 -17.80 13.55 -61.94
C VAL A 170 -19.15 13.38 -62.64
N GLN A 171 -20.00 12.45 -62.20
CA GLN A 171 -21.34 12.27 -62.75
C GLN A 171 -22.21 13.52 -62.59
N LEU A 172 -22.21 14.13 -61.39
CA LEU A 172 -22.95 15.36 -61.11
C LEU A 172 -22.45 16.53 -61.96
N ALA A 173 -21.13 16.65 -62.16
CA ALA A 173 -20.55 17.68 -63.03
C ALA A 173 -20.88 17.47 -64.53
N SER A 174 -21.02 16.22 -64.98
CA SER A 174 -21.40 15.89 -66.36
C SER A 174 -22.90 16.01 -66.66
N PHE A 175 -23.74 16.20 -65.65
CA PHE A 175 -25.18 16.28 -65.83
C PHE A 175 -25.56 17.65 -66.43
N THR A 176 -25.63 17.72 -67.77
CA THR A 176 -26.20 18.87 -68.49
C THR A 176 -27.73 18.81 -68.42
N GLU A 177 -28.31 19.88 -67.88
CA GLU A 177 -29.74 20.01 -67.68
C GLU A 177 -30.49 19.94 -69.03
N PRO A 178 -31.48 19.05 -69.20
CA PRO A 178 -32.21 18.96 -70.45
C PRO A 178 -33.05 20.22 -70.65
N THR A 179 -32.68 21.03 -71.65
CA THR A 179 -33.43 22.21 -72.08
C THR A 179 -34.86 21.82 -72.45
N LYS A 180 -35.81 22.33 -71.66
CA LYS A 180 -37.25 22.09 -71.81
C LYS A 180 -37.77 22.73 -73.12
N PRO A 181 -38.65 22.04 -73.88
CA PRO A 181 -39.23 22.55 -75.13
C PRO A 181 -40.18 23.73 -74.92
#